data_AF-A0A7X8MCL2-F1
#
_entry.id   AF-A0A7X8MCL2-F1
#
_cell.length_a   1.000
_cell.length_b   1.000
_cell.length_c   1.000
_cell.angle_alpha   90.00
_cell.angle_beta   90.00
_cell.angle_gamma   90.00
#
_symmetry.space_group_name_H-M   'P 1'
#
loop_
_entity.id
_entity.type
_entity.pdbx_description
1 polymer ?
#
loop_
_entity_poly.entity_id
_entity_poly.type
_entity_poly.pdbx_seq_one_letter_code
_entity_poly.pdbx_strand_id
1 'polypeptide(L)'
;MKAAFASWNQRIAPVFDVARRIHLVQVDNGRIVKESEENLHYDQPALVARQLAELGIETLVCGAISHSLHCFIVAHGIEVIPFRSGDLHTVIAAWLSGELAKKEQYLMPGCGRRGCRQRGGSLFHQQEVGMFGRRRSGQGPGDGSGRGGGGRGGGRGRMGGSQAAGPDGECVCPSCGHREPHQRGVPCTERNCPQCHVPMTRA
;
A
#
# COMPACT_ATOMS: atom_id res chain seq x y z
N MET A 1 -3.45 -29.42 -9.20
CA MET A 1 -3.51 -28.03 -8.72
C MET A 1 -4.20 -27.16 -9.76
N LYS A 2 -5.00 -26.17 -9.34
CA LYS A 2 -5.61 -25.17 -10.24
C LYS A 2 -5.10 -23.77 -9.91
N ALA A 3 -4.59 -23.08 -10.91
CA ALA A 3 -4.17 -21.69 -10.78
C ALA A 3 -4.96 -20.78 -11.72
N ALA A 4 -5.20 -19.56 -11.26
CA ALA A 4 -5.81 -18.51 -12.04
C ALA A 4 -4.81 -17.39 -12.29
N PHE A 5 -4.82 -16.86 -13.50
CA PHE A 5 -3.98 -15.74 -13.92
C PHE A 5 -4.88 -14.62 -14.41
N ALA A 6 -4.74 -13.44 -13.81
CA ALA A 6 -5.43 -12.25 -14.28
C ALA A 6 -4.83 -11.82 -15.63
N SER A 7 -5.50 -12.10 -16.75
CA SER A 7 -4.94 -11.87 -18.09
C SER A 7 -5.82 -10.95 -18.95
N TRP A 8 -5.16 -10.14 -19.77
CA TRP A 8 -5.75 -9.35 -20.85
C TRP A 8 -4.78 -9.34 -22.03
N ASN A 9 -5.24 -9.75 -23.22
CA ASN A 9 -4.47 -9.74 -24.47
C ASN A 9 -3.15 -10.51 -24.33
N GLN A 10 -3.23 -11.74 -23.79
CA GLN A 10 -2.06 -12.61 -23.57
C GLN A 10 -1.00 -12.03 -22.61
N ARG A 11 -1.35 -11.01 -21.82
CA ARG A 11 -0.48 -10.40 -20.81
C ARG A 11 -1.16 -10.40 -19.45
N ILE A 12 -0.37 -10.41 -18.37
CA ILE A 12 -0.91 -10.20 -17.03
C ILE A 12 -1.49 -8.79 -16.91
N ALA A 13 -2.73 -8.72 -16.45
CA ALA A 13 -3.45 -7.47 -16.27
C ALA A 13 -2.78 -6.63 -15.17
N PRO A 14 -2.56 -5.33 -15.40
CA PRO A 14 -1.90 -4.46 -14.42
C PRO A 14 -2.73 -4.26 -13.14
N VAL A 15 -4.05 -4.35 -13.24
CA VAL A 15 -4.99 -4.23 -12.10
C VAL A 15 -6.07 -5.31 -12.24
N PHE A 16 -6.20 -6.16 -11.23
CA PHE A 16 -7.18 -7.24 -11.19
C PHE A 16 -8.61 -6.72 -11.03
N ASP A 17 -8.80 -5.60 -10.33
CA ASP A 17 -10.10 -4.93 -10.14
C ASP A 17 -10.85 -4.62 -11.44
N VAL A 18 -10.12 -4.41 -12.53
CA VAL A 18 -10.70 -4.10 -13.86
C VAL A 18 -10.64 -5.33 -14.78
N ALA A 19 -9.85 -6.34 -14.42
CA ALA A 19 -9.71 -7.56 -15.20
C ALA A 19 -10.98 -8.42 -15.05
N ARG A 20 -11.89 -8.29 -16.01
CA ARG A 20 -13.10 -9.12 -16.11
C ARG A 20 -12.82 -10.54 -16.60
N ARG A 21 -11.56 -10.89 -16.89
CA ARG A 21 -11.18 -12.15 -17.51
C ARG A 21 -10.03 -12.77 -16.72
N ILE A 22 -10.12 -14.06 -16.46
CA ILE A 22 -9.08 -14.87 -15.85
C ILE A 22 -8.75 -16.06 -16.74
N HIS A 23 -7.47 -16.38 -16.80
CA HIS A 23 -6.98 -17.60 -17.43
C HIS A 23 -6.80 -18.66 -16.35
N LEU A 24 -7.58 -19.71 -16.42
CA LEU A 24 -7.50 -20.87 -15.55
C LEU A 24 -6.56 -21.89 -16.16
N VAL A 25 -5.60 -22.34 -15.37
CA VAL A 25 -4.65 -23.38 -15.74
C VAL A 25 -4.75 -24.50 -14.72
N GLN A 26 -5.13 -25.67 -15.19
CA GLN A 26 -5.09 -26.89 -14.38
C GLN A 26 -3.80 -27.63 -14.68
N VAL A 27 -3.03 -27.87 -13.62
CA VAL A 27 -1.72 -28.52 -13.70
C VAL A 27 -1.76 -29.83 -12.94
N ASP A 28 -1.24 -30.87 -13.57
CA ASP A 28 -1.01 -32.19 -12.99
C ASP A 28 0.43 -32.61 -13.24
N ASN A 29 1.14 -33.06 -12.20
CA ASN A 29 2.56 -33.45 -12.28
C ASN A 29 3.47 -32.43 -13.02
N GLY A 30 3.22 -31.13 -12.83
CA GLY A 30 4.00 -30.05 -13.45
C GLY A 30 3.71 -29.81 -14.94
N ARG A 31 2.68 -30.45 -15.51
CA ARG A 31 2.22 -30.23 -16.88
C ARG A 31 0.82 -29.64 -16.89
N ILE A 32 0.58 -28.75 -17.84
CA ILE A 32 -0.74 -28.16 -18.05
C ILE A 32 -1.64 -29.22 -18.70
N VAL A 33 -2.68 -29.62 -17.99
CA VAL A 33 -3.67 -30.61 -18.46
C VAL A 33 -4.84 -29.92 -19.13
N LYS A 34 -5.21 -28.72 -18.65
CA LYS A 34 -6.35 -27.97 -19.17
C LYS A 34 -6.14 -26.48 -18.98
N GLU A 35 -6.52 -25.72 -20.00
CA GLU A 35 -6.59 -24.26 -19.96
C GLU A 35 -8.02 -23.82 -20.28
N SER A 36 -8.51 -22.80 -19.60
CA SER A 36 -9.84 -22.25 -19.85
C SER A 36 -9.85 -20.77 -19.49
N GLU A 37 -10.48 -19.94 -20.31
CA GLU A 37 -10.71 -18.54 -19.99
C GLU A 37 -12.11 -18.40 -19.37
N GLU A 38 -12.18 -17.79 -18.18
CA GLU A 38 -13.44 -17.50 -17.52
C GLU A 38 -13.60 -15.99 -17.33
N ASN A 39 -14.84 -15.51 -17.47
CA ASN A 39 -15.15 -14.12 -17.21
C ASN A 39 -15.67 -13.96 -15.77
N LEU A 40 -15.05 -13.09 -15.00
CA LEU A 40 -15.48 -12.74 -13.65
C LEU A 40 -16.50 -11.60 -13.71
N HIS A 41 -17.62 -11.78 -12.99
CA HIS A 41 -18.63 -10.74 -12.82
C HIS A 41 -18.32 -9.91 -11.56
N TYR A 42 -17.96 -8.65 -11.79
CA TYR A 42 -17.42 -7.74 -10.76
C TYR A 42 -18.48 -6.93 -10.00
N ASP A 43 -19.66 -7.50 -9.77
CA ASP A 43 -20.72 -6.74 -9.10
C ASP A 43 -20.40 -6.54 -7.61
N GLN A 44 -19.75 -7.52 -6.95
CA GLN A 44 -19.29 -7.40 -5.56
C GLN A 44 -18.00 -8.21 -5.28
N PRO A 45 -17.04 -7.70 -4.48
CA PRO A 45 -15.81 -8.41 -4.14
C PRO A 45 -16.01 -9.77 -3.48
N ALA A 46 -17.03 -9.89 -2.63
CA ALA A 46 -17.37 -11.15 -1.96
C ALA A 46 -17.85 -12.22 -2.95
N LEU A 47 -18.59 -11.82 -3.99
CA LEU A 47 -19.05 -12.74 -5.04
C LEU A 47 -17.89 -13.23 -5.89
N VAL A 48 -16.94 -12.36 -6.23
CA VAL A 48 -15.74 -12.75 -6.97
C VAL A 48 -14.94 -13.79 -6.18
N ALA A 49 -14.69 -13.55 -4.89
CA ALA A 49 -13.95 -14.50 -4.08
C ALA A 49 -14.66 -15.86 -3.94
N ARG A 50 -15.99 -15.84 -3.81
CA ARG A 50 -16.82 -17.05 -3.82
C ARG A 50 -16.76 -17.77 -5.17
N GLN A 51 -16.87 -17.07 -6.29
CA GLN A 51 -16.74 -17.65 -7.64
C GLN A 51 -15.37 -18.33 -7.82
N LEU A 52 -14.30 -17.68 -7.38
CA LEU A 52 -12.96 -18.25 -7.45
C LEU A 52 -12.84 -19.54 -6.61
N ALA A 53 -13.47 -19.55 -5.42
CA ALA A 53 -13.52 -20.72 -4.57
C ALA A 53 -14.36 -21.86 -5.18
N GLU A 54 -15.50 -21.55 -5.81
CA GLU A 54 -16.36 -22.51 -6.51
C GLU A 54 -15.66 -23.14 -7.72
N LEU A 55 -14.82 -22.38 -8.43
CA LEU A 55 -13.96 -22.89 -9.50
C LEU A 55 -12.85 -23.83 -8.98
N GLY A 56 -12.61 -23.84 -7.66
CA GLY A 56 -11.60 -24.64 -6.98
C GLY A 56 -10.19 -24.14 -7.26
N ILE A 57 -9.99 -22.82 -7.35
CA ILE A 57 -8.69 -22.21 -7.59
C ILE A 57 -7.90 -22.20 -6.28
N GLU A 58 -6.65 -22.69 -6.33
CA GLU A 58 -5.75 -22.71 -5.17
C GLU A 58 -4.82 -21.50 -5.16
N THR A 59 -4.40 -21.04 -6.34
CA THR A 59 -3.45 -19.92 -6.49
C THR A 59 -3.96 -18.90 -7.50
N LEU A 60 -3.95 -17.62 -7.14
CA LEU A 60 -4.24 -16.49 -8.03
C LEU A 60 -2.98 -15.66 -8.26
N VAL A 61 -2.55 -15.54 -9.51
CA VAL A 61 -1.45 -14.66 -9.92
C VAL A 61 -2.04 -13.42 -10.59
N CYS A 62 -1.73 -12.25 -10.06
CA CYS A 62 -2.25 -10.99 -10.58
C CYS A 62 -1.25 -9.84 -10.49
N GLY A 63 -1.57 -8.74 -11.17
CA GLY A 63 -0.92 -7.44 -10.98
C GLY A 63 -1.34 -6.80 -9.66
N ALA A 64 -1.71 -5.52 -9.69
CA ALA A 64 -2.29 -4.83 -8.54
C ALA A 64 -3.69 -5.37 -8.23
N ILE A 65 -4.06 -5.42 -6.96
CA ILE A 65 -5.37 -5.84 -6.49
C ILE A 65 -5.78 -4.95 -5.31
N SER A 66 -7.05 -4.56 -5.25
CA SER A 66 -7.58 -3.81 -4.11
C SER A 66 -7.49 -4.63 -2.82
N HIS A 67 -7.17 -3.95 -1.72
CA HIS A 67 -6.97 -4.56 -0.41
C HIS A 67 -8.20 -5.36 0.05
N SER A 68 -9.40 -4.81 -0.16
CA SER A 68 -10.65 -5.48 0.23
C SER A 68 -10.80 -6.83 -0.46
N LEU A 69 -10.57 -6.87 -1.78
CA LEU A 69 -10.71 -8.09 -2.56
C LEU A 69 -9.63 -9.13 -2.23
N HIS A 70 -8.39 -8.68 -2.03
CA HIS A 70 -7.32 -9.55 -1.56
C HIS A 70 -7.69 -10.22 -0.23
N CYS A 71 -8.22 -9.46 0.73
CA CYS A 71 -8.66 -10.01 2.01
C CYS A 71 -9.77 -11.06 1.85
N PHE A 72 -10.76 -10.81 0.98
CA PHE A 72 -11.82 -11.79 0.71
C PHE A 72 -11.25 -13.07 0.11
N ILE A 73 -10.39 -12.97 -0.89
CA ILE A 73 -9.81 -14.15 -1.59
C ILE A 73 -8.98 -15.01 -0.62
N VAL A 74 -8.14 -14.37 0.20
CA VAL A 74 -7.33 -15.06 1.22
C VAL A 74 -8.22 -15.69 2.30
N ALA A 75 -9.33 -15.04 2.69
CA ALA A 75 -10.28 -15.61 3.65
C ALA A 75 -10.96 -16.88 3.13
N HIS A 76 -11.05 -17.06 1.81
CA HIS A 76 -11.51 -18.29 1.16
C HIS A 76 -10.40 -19.35 0.99
N GLY A 77 -9.20 -19.10 1.51
CA GLY A 77 -8.07 -20.05 1.48
C GLY A 77 -7.31 -20.07 0.15
N ILE A 78 -7.48 -19.06 -0.69
CA ILE A 78 -6.79 -18.96 -1.99
C ILE A 78 -5.50 -18.16 -1.80
N GLU A 79 -4.38 -18.70 -2.27
CA GLU A 79 -3.09 -18.02 -2.23
C GLU A 79 -3.03 -16.95 -3.32
N VAL A 80 -2.76 -15.70 -2.95
CA VAL A 80 -2.64 -14.59 -3.90
C VAL A 80 -1.19 -14.17 -4.06
N ILE A 81 -0.72 -14.14 -5.31
CA ILE A 81 0.60 -13.64 -5.71
C ILE A 81 0.41 -12.32 -6.47
N PRO A 82 0.36 -11.17 -5.75
CA PRO A 82 0.14 -9.87 -6.37
C PRO A 82 1.44 -9.28 -6.96
N PHE A 83 1.28 -8.15 -7.64
CA PHE A 83 2.34 -7.32 -8.23
C PHE A 83 3.16 -8.04 -9.30
N ARG A 84 2.54 -8.96 -10.03
CA ARG A 84 3.15 -9.63 -11.18
C ARG A 84 2.82 -8.95 -12.50
N SER A 85 3.80 -8.88 -13.37
CA SER A 85 3.64 -8.33 -14.72
C SER A 85 4.50 -9.08 -15.71
N GLY A 86 4.00 -9.21 -16.93
CA GLY A 86 4.68 -9.97 -17.97
C GLY A 86 3.69 -10.64 -18.91
N ASP A 87 4.24 -11.34 -19.89
CA ASP A 87 3.50 -12.21 -20.79
C ASP A 87 2.89 -13.41 -20.05
N LEU A 88 1.68 -13.82 -20.43
CA LEU A 88 0.92 -14.87 -19.75
C LEU A 88 1.68 -16.20 -19.75
N HIS A 89 2.16 -16.65 -20.90
CA HIS A 89 2.87 -17.94 -21.02
C HIS A 89 4.17 -17.93 -20.22
N THR A 90 4.90 -16.81 -20.28
CA THR A 90 6.15 -16.65 -19.54
C THR A 90 5.91 -16.71 -18.03
N VAL A 91 4.82 -16.09 -17.55
CA VAL A 91 4.46 -16.07 -16.13
C VAL A 91 3.97 -17.45 -15.67
N ILE A 92 3.19 -18.17 -16.49
CA ILE A 92 2.78 -19.55 -16.19
C ILE A 92 4.01 -20.47 -16.07
N ALA A 93 4.96 -20.36 -17.00
CA ALA A 93 6.20 -21.14 -16.97
C ALA A 93 7.05 -20.82 -15.72
N ALA A 94 7.17 -19.54 -15.36
CA ALA A 94 7.87 -19.11 -14.16
C ALA A 94 7.17 -19.52 -12.86
N TRP A 95 5.84 -19.64 -12.89
CA TRP A 95 5.06 -20.16 -11.77
C TRP A 95 5.28 -21.67 -11.59
N LEU A 96 5.23 -22.44 -12.69
CA LEU A 96 5.53 -23.87 -12.69
C LEU A 96 6.93 -24.19 -12.16
N SER A 97 7.93 -23.37 -12.48
CA SER A 97 9.31 -23.53 -12.00
C SER A 97 9.53 -23.01 -10.57
N GLY A 98 8.54 -22.36 -9.95
CA GLY A 98 8.67 -21.72 -8.64
C GLY A 98 9.62 -20.52 -8.61
N GLU A 99 9.96 -19.96 -9.78
CA GLU A 99 10.85 -18.81 -9.92
C GLU A 99 10.12 -17.46 -9.92
N LEU A 100 8.79 -17.47 -10.13
CA LEU A 100 7.97 -16.26 -10.24
C LEU A 100 8.11 -15.34 -9.02
N ALA A 101 8.20 -15.90 -7.81
CA ALA A 101 8.38 -15.14 -6.59
C ALA A 101 9.84 -14.69 -6.34
N LYS A 102 10.81 -15.37 -6.97
CA LYS A 102 12.24 -15.18 -6.74
C LYS A 102 12.86 -14.14 -7.68
N LYS A 103 12.37 -14.04 -8.92
CA LYS A 103 12.93 -13.14 -9.94
C LYS A 103 12.22 -11.79 -9.94
N GLU A 104 13.00 -10.72 -9.76
CA GLU A 104 12.48 -9.34 -9.75
C GLU A 104 11.94 -8.87 -11.12
N GLN A 105 12.28 -9.56 -12.21
CA GLN A 105 11.83 -9.22 -13.57
C GLN A 105 10.32 -9.33 -13.76
N TYR A 106 9.64 -10.12 -12.93
CA TYR A 106 8.19 -10.26 -12.97
C TYR A 106 7.50 -9.32 -11.99
N LEU A 107 8.23 -8.57 -11.17
CA LEU A 107 7.64 -7.58 -10.27
C LEU A 107 7.25 -6.34 -11.06
N MET A 108 6.07 -5.80 -10.75
CA MET A 108 5.66 -4.49 -11.23
C MET A 108 6.70 -3.42 -10.81
N PRO A 109 7.11 -2.52 -11.73
CA PRO A 109 7.98 -1.41 -11.38
C PRO A 109 7.30 -0.52 -10.33
N GLY A 110 8.06 -0.09 -9.31
CA GLY A 110 7.56 0.70 -8.18
C GLY A 110 7.15 -0.10 -6.93
N CYS A 111 6.95 -1.41 -7.04
CA CYS A 111 6.65 -2.29 -5.90
C CYS A 111 7.90 -2.93 -5.27
N GLY A 112 9.08 -2.70 -5.86
CA GLY A 112 10.37 -3.19 -5.36
C GLY A 112 10.94 -2.31 -4.25
N ARG A 113 10.98 -2.85 -3.02
CA ARG A 113 11.82 -2.59 -1.81
C ARG A 113 12.29 -1.17 -1.41
N ARG A 114 12.19 -0.12 -2.22
CA ARG A 114 12.64 1.26 -1.91
C ARG A 114 11.52 2.30 -1.94
N GLY A 115 10.29 1.92 -2.31
CA GLY A 115 9.11 2.82 -2.28
C GLY A 115 8.26 2.72 -1.00
N CYS A 116 8.34 1.61 -0.25
CA CYS A 116 7.53 1.41 0.96
C CYS A 116 8.19 2.00 2.24
N ARG A 117 8.81 3.18 2.16
CA ARG A 117 9.17 3.95 3.35
C ARG A 117 8.18 5.09 3.53
N GLN A 118 7.16 4.81 4.35
CA GLN A 118 6.35 5.78 5.08
C GLN A 118 5.39 6.65 4.25
N ARG A 119 4.23 6.09 3.88
CA ARG A 119 2.94 6.74 4.18
C ARG A 119 1.91 5.68 4.56
N GLY A 120 1.78 5.47 5.87
CA GLY A 120 0.60 4.95 6.57
C GLY A 120 -0.01 3.64 6.08
N GLY A 121 0.30 2.53 6.76
CA GLY A 121 -0.49 1.30 6.66
C GLY A 121 0.34 0.04 6.81
N SER A 122 0.69 -0.30 8.05
CA SER A 122 1.09 -1.66 8.40
C SER A 122 -0.02 -2.64 8.03
N LEU A 123 0.18 -3.52 7.06
CA LEU A 123 -0.65 -4.71 6.84
C LEU A 123 0.21 -5.85 6.27
N PHE A 124 1.31 -6.12 6.96
CA PHE A 124 2.01 -7.40 6.95
C PHE A 124 2.38 -7.74 8.38
N HIS A 125 1.38 -7.95 9.24
CA HIS A 125 1.59 -8.76 10.42
C HIS A 125 0.29 -9.45 10.82
N GLN A 126 0.44 -10.75 11.05
CA GLN A 126 -0.56 -11.72 11.43
C GLN A 126 -1.21 -11.37 12.78
N GLN A 127 -2.43 -11.89 12.91
CA GLN A 127 -2.99 -12.49 14.12
C GLN A 127 -3.23 -11.63 15.37
N GLU A 128 -4.53 -11.53 15.64
CA GLU A 128 -5.18 -11.96 16.89
C GLU A 128 -5.26 -11.02 18.10
N VAL A 129 -6.50 -10.96 18.57
CA VAL A 129 -7.00 -10.71 19.93
C VAL A 129 -6.78 -9.35 20.58
N GLY A 130 -7.91 -8.65 20.77
CA GLY A 130 -8.24 -8.15 22.09
C GLY A 130 -7.95 -6.68 22.39
N MET A 131 -9.05 -5.99 22.68
CA MET A 131 -9.19 -4.99 23.75
C MET A 131 -8.81 -3.53 23.46
N PHE A 132 -9.87 -2.72 23.45
CA PHE A 132 -10.01 -1.43 24.13
C PHE A 132 -8.78 -0.90 24.90
N GLY A 133 -8.43 0.38 24.63
CA GLY A 133 -8.16 1.30 25.74
C GLY A 133 -6.88 2.14 25.68
N ARG A 134 -7.11 3.46 25.68
CA ARG A 134 -6.44 4.49 26.49
C ARG A 134 -4.94 4.79 26.30
N ARG A 135 -4.70 6.06 25.94
CA ARG A 135 -3.69 7.02 26.45
C ARG A 135 -2.68 6.50 27.51
N ARG A 136 -1.38 6.63 27.22
CA ARG A 136 -0.28 7.14 28.11
C ARG A 136 1.02 7.14 27.30
N SER A 137 1.70 8.27 27.09
CA SER A 137 2.71 8.89 27.98
C SER A 137 3.74 7.89 28.53
N GLY A 138 5.00 8.04 28.13
CA GLY A 138 6.17 7.36 28.71
C GLY A 138 7.32 7.33 27.69
N GLN A 139 8.30 8.22 27.74
CA GLN A 139 9.56 8.02 28.49
C GLN A 139 10.17 6.64 28.18
N GLY A 140 11.06 6.61 27.20
CA GLY A 140 12.00 5.51 26.98
C GLY A 140 13.34 5.83 27.64
N PRO A 141 14.00 4.86 28.31
CA PRO A 141 15.24 5.08 29.05
C PRO A 141 16.42 5.23 28.10
N GLY A 142 17.38 6.06 28.48
CA GLY A 142 18.68 6.11 27.83
C GLY A 142 19.49 4.85 28.12
N ASP A 143 20.25 4.42 27.11
CA ASP A 143 21.53 3.73 27.25
C ASP A 143 22.23 3.82 25.88
N GLY A 144 23.40 4.45 25.85
CA GLY A 144 24.09 4.70 24.59
C GLY A 144 25.32 5.59 24.74
N SER A 145 26.27 5.12 25.54
CA SER A 145 27.65 5.60 25.59
C SER A 145 28.28 5.71 24.19
N GLY A 146 28.68 6.93 23.80
CA GLY A 146 29.49 7.19 22.62
C GLY A 146 30.27 8.48 22.78
N ARG A 147 31.50 8.37 23.34
CA ARG A 147 32.50 9.44 23.36
C ARG A 147 33.16 9.58 21.98
N GLY A 148 33.22 10.80 21.48
CA GLY A 148 34.01 11.23 20.32
C GLY A 148 33.35 12.48 19.75
N GLY A 149 33.90 13.68 19.88
CA GLY A 149 35.22 14.08 19.42
C GLY A 149 34.98 15.16 18.36
N GLY A 150 35.47 16.38 18.60
CA GLY A 150 35.02 17.60 17.91
C GLY A 150 35.09 17.59 16.38
N GLY A 151 34.22 18.39 15.77
CA GLY A 151 34.23 18.62 14.33
C GLY A 151 33.31 19.77 13.95
N ARG A 152 33.85 21.00 13.96
CA ARG A 152 33.28 22.15 13.25
C ARG A 152 33.26 21.80 11.76
N GLY A 153 32.08 21.62 11.18
CA GLY A 153 31.93 21.31 9.75
C GLY A 153 30.54 21.65 9.26
N GLY A 154 30.42 22.79 8.59
CA GLY A 154 29.18 23.26 7.97
C GLY A 154 28.67 22.27 6.91
N GLY A 155 27.52 21.67 7.20
CA GLY A 155 26.75 20.88 6.23
C GLY A 155 25.62 21.72 5.67
N ARG A 156 25.83 22.28 4.47
CA ARG A 156 24.77 22.77 3.60
C ARG A 156 23.75 21.66 3.36
N GLY A 157 22.47 21.94 3.55
CA GLY A 157 21.43 21.04 3.05
C GLY A 157 20.06 21.21 3.69
N ARG A 158 19.23 22.08 3.09
CA ARG A 158 17.80 21.87 2.74
C ARG A 158 17.17 23.22 2.41
N MET A 159 17.62 23.83 1.32
CA MET A 159 16.82 24.82 0.61
C MET A 159 15.78 24.03 -0.19
N GLY A 160 14.55 24.01 0.32
CA GLY A 160 13.45 23.24 -0.23
C GLY A 160 12.14 23.50 0.52
N GLY A 161 11.89 24.75 0.87
CA GLY A 161 10.56 25.23 1.26
C GLY A 161 10.02 26.09 0.12
N SER A 162 8.78 25.84 -0.29
CA SER A 162 8.07 26.56 -1.34
C SER A 162 8.16 28.08 -1.14
N GLN A 163 8.35 28.81 -2.24
CA GLN A 163 8.42 30.27 -2.34
C GLN A 163 7.16 31.03 -1.85
N ALA A 164 6.23 30.37 -1.17
CA ALA A 164 5.04 30.96 -0.55
C ALA A 164 5.18 31.16 0.99
N ALA A 165 6.31 30.74 1.59
CA ALA A 165 6.59 30.93 3.01
C ALA A 165 7.20 32.32 3.30
N GLY A 166 6.46 33.38 2.99
CA GLY A 166 6.77 34.71 3.50
C GLY A 166 6.56 34.77 5.02
N PRO A 167 7.45 35.41 5.80
CA PRO A 167 7.30 35.56 7.25
C PRO A 167 6.07 36.40 7.63
N ASP A 168 5.51 37.13 6.67
CA ASP A 168 4.36 38.00 6.84
C ASP A 168 3.12 37.32 6.24
N GLY A 169 2.22 36.88 7.10
CA GLY A 169 0.90 36.35 6.74
C GLY A 169 -0.03 36.50 7.93
N GLU A 170 -1.34 36.45 7.71
CA GLU A 170 -2.32 36.51 8.78
C GLU A 170 -2.80 35.08 9.13
N CYS A 171 -2.97 34.81 10.41
CA CYS A 171 -3.72 33.67 10.91
C CYS A 171 -5.19 34.09 11.08
N VAL A 172 -6.14 33.26 10.64
CA VAL A 172 -7.58 33.50 10.69
C VAL A 172 -8.29 32.34 11.40
N CYS A 173 -9.17 32.61 12.39
CA CYS A 173 -10.04 31.56 12.97
C CYS A 173 -11.12 31.19 11.94
N PRO A 174 -11.24 29.90 11.53
CA PRO A 174 -12.29 29.48 10.59
C PRO A 174 -13.70 29.56 11.19
N SER A 175 -13.82 29.58 12.52
CA SER A 175 -15.12 29.59 13.21
C SER A 175 -15.67 30.98 13.50
N CYS A 176 -14.81 32.00 13.68
CA CYS A 176 -15.25 33.37 14.01
C CYS A 176 -14.67 34.47 13.11
N GLY A 177 -13.72 34.14 12.23
CA GLY A 177 -13.11 35.11 11.31
C GLY A 177 -12.06 36.04 11.95
N HIS A 178 -11.73 35.87 13.23
CA HIS A 178 -10.70 36.66 13.93
C HIS A 178 -9.33 36.53 13.26
N ARG A 179 -8.65 37.66 13.04
CA ARG A 179 -7.37 37.75 12.31
C ARG A 179 -6.25 38.21 13.24
N GLU A 180 -5.10 37.54 13.16
CA GLU A 180 -3.89 37.93 13.87
C GLU A 180 -2.65 37.83 12.99
N PRO A 181 -1.63 38.67 13.20
CA PRO A 181 -0.36 38.52 12.52
C PRO A 181 0.26 37.16 12.87
N HIS A 182 0.69 36.42 11.85
CA HIS A 182 1.41 35.18 12.04
C HIS A 182 2.75 35.43 12.74
N GLN A 183 3.02 34.65 13.79
CA GLN A 183 4.28 34.74 14.51
C GLN A 183 5.30 33.78 13.91
N ARG A 184 6.50 34.29 13.57
CA ARG A 184 7.58 33.47 13.01
C ARG A 184 7.93 32.34 13.96
N GLY A 185 8.01 31.12 13.43
CA GLY A 185 8.36 29.92 14.18
C GLY A 185 7.18 29.18 14.82
N VAL A 186 5.95 29.72 14.76
CA VAL A 186 4.75 29.07 15.28
C VAL A 186 3.73 28.90 14.15
N PRO A 187 3.41 27.68 13.70
CA PRO A 187 2.34 27.43 12.73
C PRO A 187 1.00 28.01 13.22
N CYS A 188 0.19 28.60 12.33
CA CYS A 188 -1.13 29.13 12.73
C CYS A 188 -2.00 28.05 13.41
N THR A 189 -1.84 26.78 13.02
CA THR A 189 -2.57 25.63 13.57
C THR A 189 -2.23 25.30 15.02
N GLU A 190 -1.11 25.79 15.54
CA GLU A 190 -0.71 25.62 16.95
C GLU A 190 -1.20 26.78 17.84
N ARG A 191 -1.71 27.89 17.24
CA ARG A 191 -2.31 29.00 17.99
C ARG A 191 -3.82 28.82 18.07
N ASN A 192 -4.36 28.93 19.27
CA ASN A 192 -5.80 28.96 19.50
C ASN A 192 -6.29 30.40 19.46
N CYS A 193 -7.41 30.63 18.79
CA CYS A 193 -8.01 31.96 18.75
C CYS A 193 -8.52 32.39 20.14
N PRO A 194 -8.34 33.66 20.53
CA PRO A 194 -8.77 34.18 21.83
C PRO A 194 -10.30 34.26 22.00
N GLN A 195 -11.07 34.21 20.92
CA GLN A 195 -12.54 34.28 20.96
C GLN A 195 -13.20 32.89 20.91
N CYS A 196 -12.72 32.03 20.00
CA CYS A 196 -13.35 30.75 19.67
C CYS A 196 -12.61 29.53 20.30
N HIS A 197 -11.37 29.71 20.79
CA HIS A 197 -10.44 28.66 21.22
C HIS A 197 -10.18 27.54 20.18
N VAL A 198 -10.59 27.73 18.93
CA VAL A 198 -10.32 26.83 17.80
C VAL A 198 -8.93 27.14 17.22
N PRO A 199 -8.19 26.14 16.71
CA PRO A 199 -6.92 26.35 16.02
C PRO A 199 -7.10 27.25 14.79
N MET A 200 -6.19 28.22 14.63
CA MET A 200 -6.23 29.16 13.53
C MET A 200 -5.63 28.56 12.24
N THR A 201 -6.04 29.07 11.09
CA THR A 201 -5.51 28.67 9.78
C THR A 201 -4.82 29.86 9.13
N ARG A 202 -3.83 29.65 8.26
CA ARG A 202 -3.20 30.76 7.52
C ARG A 202 -4.15 31.23 6.41
N ALA A 203 -4.33 32.55 6.27
CA ALA A 203 -5.04 33.17 5.14
C ALA A 203 -4.24 33.07 3.83
#